data_AF-A0A448L5W4-F1
#
_entry.id   AF-A0A448L5W4-F1
#
_cell.length_a   1.000
_cell.length_b   1.000
_cell.length_c   1.000
_cell.angle_alpha   90.00
_cell.angle_beta   90.00
_cell.angle_gamma   90.00
#
_symmetry.space_group_name_H-M   'P 1'
#
loop_
_entity.id
_entity.type
_entity.pdbx_description
1 polymer ?
#
loop_
_entity_poly.entity_id
_entity_poly.type
_entity_poly.pdbx_seq_one_letter_code
_entity_poly.pdbx_strand_id
1 'polypeptide(L)'
;MNLVAAHDHSDVPYAYSWKKEYNLPGHYRPYDKDLEELFLRALEMDNIVSNYLREVERLMQYPPKAFRACRGILTLEKKYGRDRLVAACACANQKLQYGYQALREVLELGEDADFLPDEDGRAQPLGASPAPPPHKNIRGREYYRKDKQEL
;
A
#
# COMPACT_ATOMS: atom_id res chain seq x y z
N MET A 1 -15.22 4.01 -47.60
CA MET A 1 -15.62 4.87 -46.47
C MET A 1 -14.35 5.40 -45.82
N ASN A 2 -14.12 6.71 -45.84
CA ASN A 2 -12.94 7.31 -45.21
C ASN A 2 -13.29 7.68 -43.77
N LEU A 3 -12.68 7.00 -42.80
CA LEU A 3 -12.80 7.35 -41.38
C LEU A 3 -12.01 8.64 -41.13
N VAL A 4 -12.69 9.68 -40.67
CA VAL A 4 -12.10 11.02 -40.45
C VAL A 4 -11.34 11.09 -39.11
N ALA A 5 -11.71 10.27 -38.14
CA ALA A 5 -10.95 10.01 -36.91
C ALA A 5 -11.43 8.68 -36.30
N ALA A 6 -10.50 7.86 -35.82
CA ALA A 6 -10.77 6.68 -35.03
C ALA A 6 -9.94 6.78 -33.74
N HIS A 7 -10.59 6.62 -32.58
CA HIS A 7 -9.90 6.58 -31.30
C HIS A 7 -10.40 5.40 -30.48
N ASP A 8 -9.49 4.65 -29.86
CA ASP A 8 -9.86 3.59 -28.91
C ASP A 8 -10.59 4.18 -27.70
N HIS A 9 -11.81 3.72 -27.44
CA HIS A 9 -12.51 4.07 -26.20
C HIS A 9 -12.24 3.01 -25.14
N SER A 10 -12.16 3.43 -23.87
CA SER A 10 -12.09 2.51 -22.74
C SER A 10 -13.51 2.36 -22.19
N ASP A 11 -14.10 1.17 -22.31
CA ASP A 11 -15.44 0.87 -21.81
C ASP A 11 -15.49 0.59 -20.30
N VAL A 12 -14.43 0.91 -19.56
CA VAL A 12 -14.39 0.71 -18.10
C VAL A 12 -15.39 1.68 -17.45
N PRO A 13 -16.43 1.18 -16.78
CA PRO A 13 -17.48 2.02 -16.24
C PRO A 13 -16.92 2.96 -15.15
N TYR A 14 -17.35 4.22 -15.17
CA TYR A 14 -16.95 5.27 -14.22
C TYR A 14 -15.46 5.64 -14.22
N ALA A 15 -14.68 5.15 -15.19
CA ALA A 15 -13.27 5.51 -15.33
C ALA A 15 -13.11 6.88 -16.01
N TYR A 16 -12.00 7.55 -15.71
CA TYR A 16 -11.63 8.79 -16.39
C TYR A 16 -11.06 8.48 -17.77
N SER A 17 -11.52 9.18 -18.80
CA SER A 17 -10.86 9.19 -20.10
C SER A 17 -9.57 10.02 -20.02
N TRP A 18 -8.44 9.34 -19.88
CA TRP A 18 -7.13 10.00 -19.82
C TRP A 18 -6.28 9.55 -20.99
N LYS A 19 -6.38 10.27 -22.11
CA LYS A 19 -5.36 10.24 -23.16
C LYS A 19 -4.71 11.59 -23.23
N LYS A 20 -3.39 11.59 -23.40
CA LYS A 20 -2.59 12.80 -23.59
C LYS A 20 -3.14 13.68 -24.73
N GLU A 21 -3.65 13.04 -25.79
CA GLU A 21 -4.21 13.70 -26.98
C GLU A 21 -5.53 14.43 -26.73
N TYR A 22 -6.28 14.08 -25.67
CA TYR A 22 -7.53 14.75 -25.30
C TYR A 22 -7.31 15.98 -24.43
N ASN A 23 -6.09 16.20 -23.92
CA ASN A 23 -5.80 17.33 -23.04
C ASN A 23 -5.54 18.60 -23.85
N LEU A 24 -6.06 19.72 -23.36
CA LEU A 24 -5.81 21.04 -23.94
C LEU A 24 -4.29 21.35 -23.94
N PRO A 25 -3.74 21.88 -25.04
CA PRO A 25 -2.36 22.37 -25.09
C PRO A 25 -2.10 23.35 -23.94
N GLY A 26 -1.01 23.15 -23.18
CA GLY A 26 -0.62 24.00 -22.05
C GLY A 26 -1.20 23.60 -20.69
N HIS A 27 -2.26 22.78 -20.63
CA HIS A 27 -2.78 22.23 -19.37
C HIS A 27 -2.25 20.82 -19.04
N TYR A 28 -1.44 20.23 -19.93
CA TYR A 28 -0.79 18.95 -19.68
C TYR A 28 0.43 19.12 -18.76
N ARG A 29 0.34 18.54 -17.57
CA ARG A 29 1.50 18.30 -16.70
C ARG A 29 1.94 16.83 -16.87
N PRO A 30 3.25 16.51 -16.96
CA PRO A 30 3.73 15.14 -17.15
C PRO A 30 3.66 14.32 -15.86
N TYR A 31 2.44 13.99 -15.41
CA TYR A 31 2.21 13.29 -14.15
C TYR A 31 2.94 11.95 -14.04
N ASP A 32 3.20 11.25 -15.15
CA ASP A 32 3.93 9.98 -15.16
C ASP A 32 5.38 10.16 -14.66
N LYS A 33 6.04 11.25 -15.08
CA LYS A 33 7.40 11.58 -14.60
C LYS A 33 7.37 12.02 -13.14
N ASP A 34 6.40 12.87 -12.79
CA ASP A 34 6.25 13.36 -11.43
C ASP A 34 5.97 12.18 -10.46
N LEU A 35 5.20 11.17 -10.89
CA LEU A 35 4.94 9.95 -10.12
C LEU A 35 6.20 9.11 -9.92
N GLU A 36 7.00 8.92 -10.96
CA GLU A 36 8.27 8.18 -10.83
C GLU A 36 9.22 8.85 -9.85
N GLU A 37 9.29 10.19 -9.84
CA GLU A 37 10.07 10.94 -8.85
C GLU A 37 9.57 10.67 -7.41
N LEU A 38 8.25 10.60 -7.21
CA LEU A 38 7.69 10.24 -5.89
C LEU A 38 8.03 8.80 -5.50
N PHE A 39 8.03 7.86 -6.44
CA PHE A 39 8.40 6.47 -6.16
C PHE A 39 9.89 6.33 -5.80
N LEU A 40 10.78 7.04 -6.50
CA LEU A 40 12.21 7.07 -6.16
C LEU A 40 12.43 7.61 -4.75
N ARG A 41 11.78 8.73 -4.40
CA ARG A 41 11.84 9.27 -3.04
C ARG A 41 11.29 8.28 -2.01
N ALA A 42 10.18 7.60 -2.32
CA ALA A 42 9.64 6.57 -1.43
C ALA A 42 10.58 5.38 -1.26
N LEU A 43 11.34 5.00 -2.30
CA LEU A 43 12.32 3.93 -2.25
C LEU A 43 13.52 4.28 -1.35
N GLU A 44 13.95 5.55 -1.34
CA GLU A 44 14.94 6.05 -0.38
C GLU A 44 14.42 5.99 1.06
N MET A 45 13.10 6.00 1.25
CA MET A 45 12.46 5.87 2.55
C MET A 45 12.38 4.41 3.00
N ASP A 46 11.59 3.62 2.30
CA ASP A 46 11.43 2.19 2.55
C ASP A 46 10.72 1.52 1.37
N ASN A 47 11.07 0.26 1.09
CA ASN A 47 10.44 -0.49 0.02
C ASN A 47 8.92 -0.69 0.26
N ILE A 48 8.48 -0.79 1.53
CA ILE A 48 7.08 -0.90 1.91
C ILE A 48 6.29 0.32 1.45
N VAL A 49 6.85 1.53 1.63
CA VAL A 49 6.20 2.78 1.23
C VAL A 49 6.12 2.86 -0.29
N SER A 50 7.21 2.54 -1.00
CA SER A 50 7.23 2.49 -2.47
C SER A 50 6.16 1.53 -3.02
N ASN A 51 6.08 0.32 -2.46
CA ASN A 51 5.09 -0.68 -2.89
C ASN A 51 3.66 -0.20 -2.63
N TYR A 52 3.40 0.43 -1.48
CA TYR A 52 2.10 1.01 -1.16
C TYR A 52 1.70 2.10 -2.17
N LEU A 53 2.62 3.01 -2.52
CA LEU A 53 2.34 4.06 -3.50
C LEU A 53 2.05 3.50 -4.91
N ARG A 54 2.75 2.45 -5.34
CA ARG A 54 2.47 1.77 -6.62
C ARG A 54 1.07 1.17 -6.65
N GLU A 55 0.62 0.61 -5.54
CA GLU A 55 -0.73 0.04 -5.46
C GLU A 55 -1.82 1.14 -5.44
N VAL A 56 -1.54 2.28 -4.79
CA VAL A 56 -2.40 3.47 -4.88
C VAL A 56 -2.51 3.96 -6.32
N GLU A 57 -1.41 4.01 -7.07
CA GLU A 57 -1.39 4.42 -8.47
C GLU A 57 -2.19 3.46 -9.36
N ARG A 58 -1.97 2.14 -9.20
CA ARG A 58 -2.71 1.09 -9.90
C ARG A 58 -4.22 1.21 -9.72
N LEU A 59 -4.69 1.52 -8.51
CA LEU A 59 -6.11 1.63 -8.20
C LEU A 59 -6.75 2.93 -8.69
N MET A 60 -5.99 4.03 -8.72
CA MET A 60 -6.56 5.32 -9.10
C MET A 60 -6.75 5.46 -10.61
N GLN A 61 -5.95 4.76 -11.44
CA GLN A 61 -5.95 4.70 -12.93
C GLN A 61 -5.79 6.05 -13.66
N TYR A 62 -6.15 7.16 -13.02
CA TYR A 62 -6.07 8.53 -13.48
C TYR A 62 -4.82 9.20 -12.87
N PRO A 63 -3.76 9.45 -13.68
CA PRO A 63 -2.47 9.92 -13.17
C PRO A 63 -2.52 11.19 -12.30
N PRO A 64 -3.33 12.23 -12.60
CA PRO A 64 -3.41 13.40 -11.74
C PRO A 64 -3.96 13.12 -10.34
N LYS A 65 -4.89 12.16 -10.22
CA LYS A 65 -5.45 11.74 -8.92
C LYS A 65 -4.47 10.84 -8.17
N ALA A 66 -3.84 9.90 -8.87
CA ALA A 66 -2.75 9.09 -8.31
C ALA A 66 -1.63 9.99 -7.75
N PHE A 67 -1.17 10.97 -8.53
CA PHE A 67 -0.14 11.92 -8.12
C PHE A 67 -0.54 12.71 -6.88
N ARG A 68 -1.76 13.26 -6.84
CA ARG A 68 -2.25 14.01 -5.68
C ARG A 68 -2.30 13.13 -4.43
N ALA A 69 -2.74 11.88 -4.56
CA ALA A 69 -2.80 10.93 -3.47
C ALA A 69 -1.40 10.56 -2.96
N CYS A 70 -0.49 10.13 -3.84
CA CYS A 70 0.87 9.74 -3.49
C CYS A 70 1.65 10.89 -2.86
N ARG A 71 1.56 12.09 -3.45
CA ARG A 71 2.16 13.30 -2.88
C ARG A 71 1.59 13.60 -1.49
N GLY A 72 0.28 13.49 -1.30
CA GLY A 72 -0.36 13.67 0.00
C GLY A 72 0.14 12.66 1.04
N ILE A 73 0.26 11.39 0.68
CA ILE A 73 0.80 10.34 1.55
C ILE A 73 2.22 10.70 2.03
N LEU A 74 3.09 11.12 1.12
CA LEU A 74 4.46 11.53 1.47
C LEU A 74 4.53 12.79 2.33
N THR A 75 3.46 13.60 2.41
CA THR A 75 3.42 14.72 3.38
C THR A 75 3.11 14.28 4.81
N LEU A 76 2.48 13.10 4.99
CA LEU A 76 2.20 12.54 6.32
C LEU A 76 3.49 12.17 7.07
N GLU A 77 4.56 11.84 6.34
CA GLU A 77 5.91 11.65 6.88
C GLU A 77 6.31 12.80 7.82
N LYS A 78 6.09 14.05 7.40
CA LYS A 78 6.48 15.24 8.18
C LYS A 78 5.67 15.42 9.45
N LYS A 79 4.46 14.86 9.51
CA LYS A 79 3.53 15.02 10.64
C LYS A 79 3.66 13.89 11.65
N TYR A 80 3.83 12.65 11.19
CA TYR A 80 3.81 11.45 12.03
C TYR A 80 5.19 10.79 12.19
N GLY A 81 6.17 11.18 11.39
CA GLY A 81 7.50 10.56 11.35
C GLY A 81 7.60 9.46 10.30
N ARG A 82 8.85 9.11 9.95
CA ARG A 82 9.16 8.09 8.94
C ARG A 82 8.76 6.69 9.40
N ASP A 83 9.11 6.30 10.62
CA ASP A 83 8.86 4.94 11.13
C ASP A 83 7.36 4.63 11.23
N ARG A 84 6.58 5.59 11.75
CA ARG A 84 5.11 5.47 11.77
C ARG A 84 4.50 5.40 10.39
N LEU A 85 5.04 6.14 9.41
CA LEU A 85 4.54 6.06 8.04
C LEU A 85 4.79 4.66 7.44
N VAL A 86 5.99 4.10 7.65
CA VAL A 86 6.32 2.74 7.17
C VAL A 86 5.40 1.70 7.83
N ALA A 87 5.22 1.79 9.14
CA ALA A 87 4.33 0.93 9.91
C ALA A 87 2.87 1.04 9.44
N ALA A 88 2.38 2.26 9.22
CA ALA A 88 1.03 2.50 8.70
C ALA A 88 0.85 1.95 7.28
N CYS A 89 1.86 2.10 6.41
CA CYS A 89 1.81 1.52 5.06
C CYS A 89 1.75 -0.02 5.13
N ALA A 90 2.50 -0.64 6.04
CA ALA A 90 2.44 -2.08 6.27
C ALA A 90 1.04 -2.52 6.78
N CYS A 91 0.50 -1.80 7.76
CA CYS A 91 -0.84 -2.05 8.32
C CYS A 91 -1.94 -1.90 7.25
N ALA A 92 -1.94 -0.80 6.51
CA ALA A 92 -2.91 -0.52 5.46
C ALA A 92 -2.84 -1.55 4.32
N ASN A 93 -1.63 -2.02 3.99
CA ASN A 93 -1.42 -3.09 3.01
C ASN A 93 -2.05 -4.42 3.47
N GLN A 94 -1.93 -4.78 4.75
CA GLN A 94 -2.61 -5.97 5.28
C GLN A 94 -4.14 -5.86 5.22
N LYS A 95 -4.67 -4.65 5.35
CA LYS A 95 -6.11 -4.37 5.22
C LYS A 95 -6.57 -4.23 3.76
N LEU A 96 -5.64 -4.27 2.80
CA LEU A 96 -5.89 -3.98 1.38
C LEU A 96 -6.56 -2.61 1.16
N GLN A 97 -6.23 -1.64 2.02
CA GLN A 97 -6.80 -0.29 1.97
C GLN A 97 -5.77 0.69 1.42
N TYR A 98 -6.12 1.32 0.30
CA TYR A 98 -5.19 2.17 -0.45
C TYR A 98 -5.74 3.57 -0.64
N GLY A 99 -4.88 4.54 -0.33
CA GLY A 99 -5.13 5.95 -0.58
C GLY A 99 -4.85 6.81 0.64
N TYR A 100 -4.85 8.12 0.43
CA TYR A 100 -4.52 9.09 1.47
C TYR A 100 -5.43 8.98 2.70
N GLN A 101 -6.75 8.86 2.49
CA GLN A 101 -7.71 8.85 3.57
C GLN A 101 -7.59 7.60 4.44
N ALA A 102 -7.43 6.43 3.81
CA ALA A 102 -7.21 5.17 4.52
C ALA A 102 -5.94 5.21 5.39
N LEU A 103 -4.82 5.64 4.82
CA LEU A 103 -3.57 5.72 5.57
C LEU A 103 -3.63 6.76 6.70
N ARG A 104 -4.33 7.87 6.48
CA ARG A 104 -4.56 8.89 7.50
C ARG A 104 -5.39 8.34 8.67
N GLU A 105 -6.44 7.58 8.39
CA GLU A 105 -7.27 6.95 9.42
C GLU A 105 -6.46 5.97 10.26
N VAL A 106 -5.65 5.10 9.64
CA VAL A 106 -4.73 4.19 10.34
C VAL A 106 -3.82 4.95 11.31
N LEU A 107 -3.21 6.06 10.85
CA LEU A 107 -2.31 6.89 11.65
C LEU A 107 -3.02 7.65 12.79
N GLU A 108 -4.25 8.12 12.56
CA GLU A 108 -5.06 8.83 13.55
C GLU A 108 -5.61 7.89 14.63
N LEU A 109 -5.98 6.67 14.25
CA LEU A 109 -6.46 5.62 15.16
C LEU A 109 -5.31 4.90 15.90
N GLY A 110 -4.07 5.00 15.38
CA GLY A 110 -2.91 4.34 15.96
C GLY A 110 -2.85 2.83 15.70
N GLU A 111 -3.51 2.36 14.63
CA GLU A 111 -3.53 0.95 14.26
C GLU A 111 -2.18 0.46 13.68
N ASP A 112 -1.23 1.38 13.47
CA ASP A 112 0.14 1.10 13.06
C ASP A 112 1.05 0.61 14.20
N ALA A 113 0.57 0.62 15.46
CA ALA A 113 1.38 0.32 16.63
C ALA A 113 2.07 -1.06 16.58
N ASP A 114 1.36 -2.10 16.11
CA ASP A 114 1.88 -3.46 16.01
C ASP A 114 2.97 -3.62 14.93
N PHE A 115 3.13 -2.63 14.05
CA PHE A 115 4.07 -2.63 12.93
C PHE A 115 5.29 -1.76 13.18
N LEU A 116 5.38 -1.11 14.33
CA LEU A 116 6.56 -0.33 14.70
C LEU A 116 7.75 -1.26 14.97
N PRO A 117 8.97 -0.87 14.58
CA PRO A 117 10.17 -1.60 14.96
C PRO A 117 10.34 -1.52 16.49
N ASP A 118 10.63 -2.66 17.13
CA ASP A 118 11.02 -2.70 18.55
C ASP A 118 12.33 -1.90 18.78
N GLU A 119 12.63 -1.56 20.05
CA GLU A 119 13.85 -0.81 20.46
C GLU A 119 15.17 -1.38 19.91
N ASP A 120 15.20 -2.64 19.49
CA ASP A 120 16.34 -3.31 18.84
C ASP A 120 16.35 -3.20 17.29
N GLY A 121 15.48 -2.38 16.69
CA GLY A 121 15.39 -2.16 15.25
C GLY A 121 14.86 -3.35 14.45
N ARG A 122 14.31 -4.37 15.12
CA ARG A 122 13.71 -5.54 14.47
C ARG A 122 12.21 -5.33 14.33
N ALA A 123 11.76 -5.05 13.11
CA ALA A 123 10.36 -5.24 12.75
C ALA A 123 10.02 -6.73 12.95
N GLN A 124 8.98 -7.03 13.73
CA GLN A 124 8.53 -8.41 13.90
C GLN A 124 8.17 -8.99 12.51
N PRO A 125 8.65 -10.20 12.17
CA PRO A 125 8.31 -10.79 10.87
C PRO A 125 6.80 -10.94 10.76
N LEU A 126 6.23 -10.51 9.61
CA LEU A 126 4.84 -10.76 9.22
C LEU A 126 4.53 -12.27 9.40
N GLY A 127 3.85 -12.62 10.50
CA GLY A 127 3.51 -14.01 10.83
C GLY A 127 3.90 -14.47 12.24
N ALA A 128 4.66 -13.69 13.01
CA ALA A 128 4.84 -13.94 14.43
C ALA A 128 3.63 -13.39 15.21
N SER A 129 2.52 -14.13 15.24
CA SER A 129 1.59 -13.93 16.35
C SER A 129 2.37 -14.17 17.64
N PRO A 130 2.24 -13.31 18.67
CA PRO A 130 2.80 -13.63 19.97
C PRO A 130 2.30 -15.02 20.36
N ALA A 131 3.24 -15.92 20.66
CA ALA A 131 2.87 -17.28 21.06
C ALA A 131 1.85 -17.15 22.19
N PRO A 132 0.65 -17.77 22.06
CA PRO A 132 -0.37 -17.65 23.08
C PRO A 132 0.25 -18.12 24.41
N PRO A 133 -0.06 -17.44 25.53
CA PRO A 133 0.47 -17.83 26.82
C PRO A 133 0.18 -19.32 27.07
N PRO A 134 1.15 -20.09 27.60
CA PRO A 134 1.00 -21.53 27.76
C PRO A 134 -0.16 -21.82 28.73
N HIS A 135 -1.28 -22.30 28.19
CA HIS A 135 -2.43 -22.75 28.96
C HIS A 135 -2.41 -24.28 29.12
N LYS A 136 -2.70 -24.75 30.34
CA LYS A 136 -2.74 -26.18 30.70
C LYS A 136 -3.64 -27.06 29.81
N ASN A 137 -4.60 -26.44 29.13
CA ASN A 137 -5.61 -27.13 28.33
C ASN A 137 -5.33 -27.13 26.81
N ILE A 138 -4.27 -26.48 26.34
CA ILE A 138 -3.90 -26.50 24.91
C ILE A 138 -3.02 -27.72 24.67
N ARG A 139 -3.52 -28.65 23.86
CA ARG A 139 -2.79 -29.87 23.44
C ARG A 139 -2.19 -29.61 22.07
N GLY A 140 -0.87 -29.70 21.94
CA GLY A 140 -0.20 -29.45 20.67
C GLY A 140 -0.28 -30.63 19.71
N ARG A 141 0.30 -30.44 18.52
CA ARG A 141 0.21 -31.36 17.37
C ARG A 141 0.71 -32.77 17.71
N GLU A 142 1.68 -32.86 18.60
CA GLU A 142 2.24 -34.08 19.16
C GLU A 142 1.21 -34.95 19.89
N TYR A 143 0.17 -34.37 20.51
CA TYR A 143 -0.89 -35.14 21.19
C TYR A 143 -1.67 -36.07 20.25
N TYR A 144 -1.76 -35.72 18.97
CA TYR A 144 -2.50 -36.49 17.96
C TYR A 144 -1.61 -37.43 17.14
N ARG A 145 -0.29 -37.46 17.41
CA ARG A 145 0.60 -38.43 16.79
C ARG A 145 0.37 -39.79 17.46
N LYS A 146 -0.49 -40.60 16.83
CA LYS A 146 -0.64 -42.01 17.18
C LYS A 146 0.63 -42.73 16.72
N ASP A 147 1.52 -43.04 17.66
CA ASP A 147 2.52 -44.07 17.42
C ASP A 147 1.78 -45.41 17.31
N LYS A 148 1.82 -46.03 16.12
CA LYS A 148 1.45 -47.45 15.98
C LYS A 148 2.51 -48.26 16.73
N GLN A 149 2.27 -48.50 18.01
CA GLN A 149 2.91 -49.62 18.69
C GLN A 149 2.18 -50.89 18.24
N GLU A 150 2.85 -51.64 17.37
CA GLU A 150 2.53 -53.04 17.11
C GLU A 150 2.77 -53.85 18.39
N LEU A 151 1.77 -54.63 18.79
CA LEU A 151 1.88 -55.91 19.50
C LEU A 151 0.66 -56.74 19.13
#